data_AF-A0A9W8TN32-F1
#
_entry.id   AF-A0A9W8TN32-F1
#
_cell.length_a   1.000
_cell.length_b   1.000
_cell.length_c   1.000
_cell.angle_alpha   90.00
_cell.angle_beta   90.00
_cell.angle_gamma   90.00
#
_symmetry.space_group_name_H-M   'P 1'
#
loop_
_entity.id
_entity.type
_entity.pdbx_description
1 polymer ?
#
loop_
_entity_poly.entity_id
_entity_poly.type
_entity_poly.pdbx_seq_one_letter_code
_entity_poly.pdbx_strand_id
1 'polypeptide(L)'
;MKERLSVAYGTAAWACQSIQKTKKKKKKKKKLTIIQNKPFPENNKMEGGGIEGGAGVSEQAIRGAQYIKAFFEGRSDRNFVFERIISQGSWGFTVQMMMRSNEAPETLSPRPLGNAFGLQPISSLLDSPVRQSFNQFNPMSRGLVPSFGPSFRPSLGRGSQIPRASQSATRFVMKRSLAEVGENNITKEIDTLNRLRGSMHIAQPSHVIDDPRWNNVMQSLKGPTLVMDWIDHGLLWSFYERRAEVDEPLPNRLLWALFLCLCRMVVALTWPQRDLGRPISAGLEIETIPPANLSGERPPKARLLHGDFHGQNIMIDQLEPQEHGTAPVLKLIDFGLSRDLPVRVNEPRNIVVKTNIRAIGEVMLGLLRGNVKGGPGLMDITYNGETRKINSYATDLDRLSSKYRAPSILVAKHQERIANLDPDIRSLVASCVAVGIDDRPDIEDLLGIVEQNAKSKTANDYVGYKYANLETDAAIKRIIDTHMFDA
;
A
#
# COMPACT_ATOMS: atom_id res chain seq x y z
N MET A 1 38.87 -19.91 -23.26
CA MET A 1 37.69 -20.77 -23.10
C MET A 1 37.44 -20.88 -21.61
N LYS A 2 36.33 -20.29 -21.12
CA LYS A 2 35.89 -20.10 -19.72
C LYS A 2 36.71 -19.10 -18.87
N GLU A 3 35.96 -18.34 -18.07
CA GLU A 3 36.32 -17.25 -17.14
C GLU A 3 36.66 -15.86 -17.71
N ARG A 4 35.61 -15.13 -18.11
CA ARG A 4 35.53 -13.64 -18.05
C ARG A 4 34.09 -13.19 -18.34
N LEU A 5 33.22 -13.31 -17.34
CA LEU A 5 31.90 -12.66 -17.28
C LEU A 5 31.64 -12.26 -15.83
N SER A 6 32.18 -11.10 -15.41
CA SER A 6 31.82 -10.45 -14.13
C SER A 6 31.87 -8.92 -14.24
N VAL A 7 31.40 -8.37 -15.37
CA VAL A 7 31.25 -6.92 -15.54
C VAL A 7 29.89 -6.64 -16.20
N ALA A 8 28.82 -6.73 -15.41
CA ALA A 8 27.56 -6.03 -15.65
C ALA A 8 26.72 -6.10 -14.36
N TYR A 9 26.11 -4.97 -13.99
CA TYR A 9 25.15 -4.79 -12.89
C TYR A 9 25.72 -4.70 -11.46
N GLY A 10 26.51 -3.65 -11.21
CA GLY A 10 26.61 -3.04 -9.89
C GLY A 10 25.36 -2.21 -9.59
N THR A 11 24.24 -2.89 -9.32
CA THR A 11 22.97 -2.33 -8.86
C THR A 11 22.68 -2.87 -7.46
N ALA A 12 22.13 -2.03 -6.57
CA ALA A 12 21.66 -2.37 -5.21
C ALA A 12 22.65 -2.34 -4.02
N ALA A 13 23.77 -1.62 -4.10
CA ALA A 13 24.56 -1.33 -2.90
C ALA A 13 24.99 0.14 -2.85
N TRP A 14 24.07 1.11 -2.68
CA TRP A 14 24.42 2.47 -2.23
C TRP A 14 23.25 3.42 -1.92
N ALA A 15 22.05 2.90 -1.61
CA ALA A 15 20.94 3.75 -1.14
C ALA A 15 21.16 4.34 0.27
N CYS A 16 22.22 3.95 0.99
CA CYS A 16 22.47 4.37 2.38
C CYS A 16 23.55 5.48 2.56
N GLN A 17 24.22 5.97 1.50
CA GLN A 17 25.35 6.90 1.64
C GLN A 17 25.08 8.38 1.28
N SER A 18 23.83 8.74 0.97
CA SER A 18 23.45 10.14 0.69
C SER A 18 23.26 11.00 1.95
N ILE A 19 23.23 10.41 3.16
CA ILE A 19 22.99 11.15 4.42
C ILE A 19 24.30 11.45 5.20
N GLN A 20 25.45 10.90 4.81
CA GLN A 20 26.69 11.05 5.59
C GLN A 20 27.62 12.21 5.17
N LYS A 21 27.38 12.89 4.03
CA LYS A 21 28.34 13.89 3.50
C LYS A 21 28.18 15.34 3.97
N THR A 22 27.30 15.64 4.92
CA THR A 22 27.21 16.98 5.56
C THR A 22 27.80 17.06 6.98
N LYS A 23 28.44 16.00 7.50
CA LYS A 23 29.08 16.01 8.83
C LYS A 23 30.57 16.38 8.84
N LYS A 24 31.01 17.31 7.99
CA LYS A 24 32.33 17.95 8.11
C LYS A 24 32.21 19.47 7.96
N LYS A 25 31.68 20.13 9.00
CA LYS A 25 32.07 21.47 9.52
C LYS A 25 30.99 22.03 10.43
N LYS A 26 31.20 21.89 11.75
CA LYS A 26 30.93 22.89 12.81
C LYS A 26 30.94 22.17 14.18
N LYS A 27 32.13 22.04 14.77
CA LYS A 27 32.28 21.87 16.23
C LYS A 27 32.03 23.25 16.85
N LYS A 28 30.86 23.46 17.45
CA LYS A 28 30.67 24.47 18.51
C LYS A 28 30.04 23.76 19.69
N LYS A 29 30.83 23.59 20.76
CA LYS A 29 30.39 23.05 22.05
C LYS A 29 29.27 23.94 22.61
N LYS A 30 28.08 23.40 22.79
CA LYS A 30 27.14 23.87 23.80
C LYS A 30 26.98 22.72 24.80
N LYS A 31 27.38 22.97 26.06
CA LYS A 31 27.04 22.12 27.21
C LYS A 31 25.51 22.14 27.33
N LEU A 32 24.88 20.99 27.13
CA LEU A 32 23.50 20.77 27.57
C LEU A 32 23.57 19.97 28.88
N THR A 33 22.94 20.51 29.91
CA THR A 33 22.76 19.88 31.21
C THR A 33 21.93 18.62 31.03
N ILE A 34 22.51 17.45 31.35
CA ILE A 34 21.83 16.16 31.34
C ILE A 34 20.93 16.11 32.58
N ILE A 35 19.62 16.13 32.36
CA ILE A 35 18.66 15.68 33.37
C ILE A 35 18.67 14.15 33.30
N GLN A 36 19.07 13.50 34.40
CA GLN A 36 19.09 12.05 34.53
C GLN A 36 17.66 11.50 34.53
N ASN A 37 17.21 10.97 33.40
CA ASN A 37 16.07 10.04 33.36
C ASN A 37 16.58 8.62 33.61
N LYS A 38 15.86 7.88 34.46
CA LYS A 38 16.22 6.53 34.94
C LYS A 38 16.49 5.57 33.77
N PRO A 39 17.56 4.74 33.85
CA PRO A 39 17.87 3.75 32.83
C PRO A 39 16.77 2.68 32.71
N PHE A 40 16.65 2.10 31.51
CA PHE A 40 15.97 0.82 31.29
C PHE A 40 16.51 -0.23 32.28
N PRO A 41 15.69 -1.19 32.73
CA PRO A 41 16.19 -2.26 33.61
C PRO A 41 17.25 -3.07 32.85
N GLU A 42 18.52 -2.77 33.13
CA GLU A 42 19.64 -3.66 32.86
C GLU A 42 19.61 -4.81 33.86
N ASN A 43 20.01 -6.00 33.39
CA ASN A 43 20.23 -7.22 34.16
C ASN A 43 19.02 -8.14 34.35
N ASN A 44 18.61 -8.77 33.26
CA ASN A 44 18.38 -10.21 33.27
C ASN A 44 19.10 -10.78 32.04
N LYS A 45 20.05 -11.70 32.24
CA LYS A 45 20.65 -12.49 31.16
C LYS A 45 19.53 -13.28 30.50
N MET A 46 19.01 -12.81 29.37
CA MET A 46 18.09 -13.60 28.56
C MET A 46 18.92 -14.69 27.88
N GLU A 47 18.66 -15.96 28.23
CA GLU A 47 19.29 -17.10 27.58
C GLU A 47 18.89 -17.17 26.10
N GLY A 48 19.88 -17.37 25.24
CA GLY A 48 19.85 -17.09 23.80
C GLY A 48 19.05 -18.09 22.96
N GLY A 49 17.72 -18.04 23.05
CA GLY A 49 16.87 -18.47 21.94
C GLY A 49 16.96 -17.43 20.82
N GLY A 50 17.50 -17.81 19.65
CA GLY A 50 17.57 -16.92 18.48
C GLY A 50 16.19 -16.37 18.12
N ILE A 51 16.11 -15.06 17.81
CA ILE A 51 14.91 -14.47 17.24
C ILE A 51 14.87 -14.76 15.74
N GLU A 52 13.79 -15.39 15.29
CA GLU A 52 13.54 -15.58 13.86
C GLU A 52 13.47 -14.22 13.16
N GLY A 53 14.13 -14.11 12.01
CA GLY A 53 14.30 -12.84 11.29
C GLY A 53 15.42 -11.95 11.82
N GLY A 54 16.13 -12.35 12.87
CA GLY A 54 17.22 -11.58 13.48
C GLY A 54 18.46 -11.38 12.61
N ALA A 55 18.55 -12.05 11.45
CA ALA A 55 19.68 -11.89 10.54
C ALA A 55 19.67 -10.50 9.89
N GLY A 56 20.77 -9.76 9.99
CA GLY A 56 20.91 -8.44 9.36
C GLY A 56 20.30 -7.27 10.13
N VAL A 57 19.71 -7.50 11.31
CA VAL A 57 19.27 -6.44 12.22
C VAL A 57 20.29 -6.19 13.32
N SER A 58 20.25 -5.00 13.90
CA SER A 58 21.12 -4.59 15.01
C SER A 58 20.76 -5.31 16.30
N GLU A 59 21.75 -5.48 17.18
CA GLU A 59 21.55 -6.03 18.53
C GLU A 59 20.50 -5.26 19.34
N GLN A 60 20.38 -3.95 19.13
CA GLN A 60 19.35 -3.12 19.77
C GLN A 60 17.94 -3.53 19.33
N ALA A 61 17.74 -3.79 18.03
CA ALA A 61 16.45 -4.27 17.51
C ALA A 61 16.14 -5.69 18.01
N ILE A 62 17.15 -6.57 18.08
CA ILE A 62 16.99 -7.91 18.66
C ILE A 62 16.54 -7.81 20.12
N ARG A 63 17.20 -6.99 20.95
CA ARG A 63 16.79 -6.77 22.35
C ARG A 63 15.38 -6.19 22.46
N GLY A 64 15.02 -5.25 21.58
CA GLY A 64 13.66 -4.71 21.49
C GLY A 64 12.62 -5.78 21.15
N ALA A 65 12.90 -6.64 20.17
CA ALA A 65 12.03 -7.75 19.80
C ALA A 65 11.95 -8.83 20.92
N GLN A 66 13.05 -9.11 21.62
CA GLN A 66 13.07 -10.02 22.78
C GLN A 66 12.18 -9.50 23.91
N TYR A 67 12.21 -8.18 24.17
CA TYR A 67 11.30 -7.56 25.13
C TYR A 67 9.83 -7.78 24.73
N ILE A 68 9.48 -7.57 23.46
CA ILE A 68 8.10 -7.80 22.97
C ILE A 68 7.70 -9.26 23.08
N LYS A 69 8.57 -10.17 22.63
CA LYS A 69 8.34 -11.61 22.73
C LYS A 69 8.10 -12.03 24.18
N ALA A 70 9.01 -11.70 25.10
CA ALA A 70 8.90 -12.04 26.51
C ALA A 70 7.66 -11.42 27.16
N PHE A 71 7.31 -10.19 26.78
CA PHE A 71 6.10 -9.52 27.27
C PHE A 71 4.82 -10.29 26.89
N PHE A 72 4.69 -10.73 25.64
CA PHE A 72 3.49 -11.46 25.19
C PHE A 72 3.48 -12.93 25.63
N GLU A 73 4.62 -13.61 25.66
CA GLU A 73 4.72 -15.00 26.13
C GLU A 73 4.49 -15.13 27.65
N GLY A 74 4.79 -14.09 28.43
CA GLY A 74 4.54 -14.04 29.85
C GLY A 74 3.07 -13.88 30.24
N ARG A 75 2.18 -13.61 29.28
CA ARG A 75 0.74 -13.46 29.56
C ARG A 75 0.04 -14.83 29.60
N SER A 76 -0.88 -14.97 30.55
CA SER A 76 -1.65 -16.21 30.74
C SER A 76 -2.69 -16.44 29.63
N ASP A 77 -3.20 -15.37 29.03
CA ASP A 77 -4.27 -15.42 28.03
C ASP A 77 -3.79 -15.82 26.63
N ARG A 78 -2.50 -15.59 26.31
CA ARG A 78 -1.83 -15.97 25.05
C ARG A 78 -2.61 -15.58 23.79
N ASN A 79 -3.38 -14.49 23.87
CA ASN A 79 -4.22 -13.99 22.78
C ASN A 79 -3.38 -13.44 21.63
N PHE A 80 -2.17 -12.95 21.93
CA PHE A 80 -1.25 -12.35 20.97
C PHE A 80 0.07 -13.10 21.01
N VAL A 81 0.58 -13.41 19.82
CA VAL A 81 1.79 -14.21 19.63
C VAL A 81 2.78 -13.40 18.81
N PHE A 82 4.00 -13.25 19.32
CA PHE A 82 5.13 -12.78 18.54
C PHE A 82 5.56 -13.88 17.58
N GLU A 83 5.65 -13.59 16.29
CA GLU A 83 6.16 -14.55 15.30
C GLU A 83 7.65 -14.28 15.04
N ARG A 84 7.97 -13.11 14.48
CA ARG A 84 9.35 -12.78 14.05
C ARG A 84 9.57 -11.28 13.91
N ILE A 85 10.83 -10.86 13.88
CA ILE A 85 11.18 -9.53 13.37
C ILE A 85 11.18 -9.56 11.85
N ILE A 86 10.57 -8.55 11.21
CA ILE A 86 10.44 -8.50 9.75
C ILE A 86 11.26 -7.38 9.12
N SER A 87 11.54 -6.30 9.85
CA SER A 87 12.40 -5.23 9.35
C SER A 87 12.96 -4.36 10.47
N GLN A 88 14.05 -3.64 10.14
CA GLN A 88 14.60 -2.57 10.96
C GLN A 88 14.79 -1.32 10.09
N GLY A 89 14.27 -0.19 10.55
CA GLY A 89 14.52 1.13 9.97
C GLY A 89 15.57 1.92 10.77
N SER A 90 15.81 3.16 10.36
CA SER A 90 16.77 4.04 11.05
C SER A 90 16.39 4.38 12.49
N TRP A 91 15.10 4.33 12.82
CA TRP A 91 14.55 4.83 14.09
C TRP A 91 13.82 3.76 14.90
N GLY A 92 13.59 2.58 14.32
CA GLY A 92 12.67 1.60 14.85
C GLY A 92 12.85 0.22 14.25
N PHE A 93 12.07 -0.71 14.74
CA PHE A 93 11.98 -2.07 14.25
C PHE A 93 10.51 -2.48 14.12
N THR A 94 10.28 -3.46 13.26
CA THR A 94 8.95 -3.93 12.91
C THR A 94 8.90 -5.42 13.11
N VAL A 95 7.85 -5.89 13.77
CA VAL A 95 7.65 -7.30 14.10
C VAL A 95 6.30 -7.77 13.56
N GLN A 96 6.26 -9.03 13.15
CA GLN A 96 5.04 -9.71 12.77
C GLN A 96 4.44 -10.36 14.01
N MET A 97 3.14 -10.16 14.17
CA MET A 97 2.36 -10.62 15.30
C MET A 97 1.13 -11.39 14.80
N MET A 98 0.60 -12.25 15.65
CA MET A 98 -0.64 -12.98 15.40
C MET A 98 -1.59 -12.83 16.58
N MET A 99 -2.84 -12.48 16.31
CA MET A 99 -3.94 -12.54 17.27
C MET A 99 -4.73 -13.84 17.06
N ARG A 100 -4.91 -14.62 18.12
CA ARG A 100 -5.78 -15.80 18.13
C ARG A 100 -7.21 -15.37 18.41
N SER A 101 -8.15 -15.74 17.55
CA SER A 101 -9.56 -15.68 17.92
C SER A 101 -9.91 -16.94 18.73
N ASN A 102 -10.66 -16.73 19.82
CA ASN A 102 -11.29 -17.84 20.54
C ASN A 102 -12.74 -18.06 20.06
N GLU A 103 -13.19 -17.24 19.11
CA GLU A 103 -14.51 -17.37 18.51
C GLU A 103 -14.47 -18.55 17.53
N ALA A 104 -15.38 -19.51 17.71
CA ALA A 104 -15.70 -20.45 16.65
C ALA A 104 -16.02 -19.64 15.39
N PRO A 105 -15.67 -20.11 14.18
CA PRO A 105 -15.95 -19.36 12.97
C PRO A 105 -17.46 -19.11 12.90
N GLU A 106 -17.89 -17.91 13.27
CA GLU A 106 -19.19 -17.43 12.85
C GLU A 106 -19.10 -17.45 11.34
N THR A 107 -19.93 -18.27 10.72
CA THR A 107 -20.19 -18.20 9.30
C THR A 107 -20.54 -16.75 9.01
N LEU A 108 -19.57 -16.00 8.47
CA LEU A 108 -19.79 -14.71 7.84
C LEU A 108 -20.74 -14.99 6.68
N SER A 109 -22.03 -15.03 7.00
CA SER A 109 -23.09 -14.95 6.02
C SER A 109 -22.85 -13.62 5.31
N PRO A 110 -22.77 -13.59 3.97
CA PRO A 110 -22.61 -12.34 3.25
C PRO A 110 -23.70 -11.39 3.74
N ARG A 111 -23.29 -10.27 4.36
CA ARG A 111 -24.23 -9.20 4.71
C ARG A 111 -24.94 -8.84 3.40
N PRO A 112 -26.27 -8.95 3.31
CA PRO A 112 -26.97 -8.52 2.11
C PRO A 112 -26.63 -7.04 1.90
N LEU A 113 -26.15 -6.73 0.70
CA LEU A 113 -26.05 -5.36 0.20
C LEU A 113 -27.42 -4.72 0.42
N GLY A 114 -27.51 -3.85 1.42
CA GLY A 114 -28.72 -3.10 1.71
C GLY A 114 -29.09 -2.31 0.46
N ASN A 115 -30.27 -2.61 -0.07
CA ASN A 115 -30.86 -1.90 -1.19
C ASN A 115 -30.80 -0.39 -0.92
N ALA A 116 -30.14 0.31 -1.83
CA ALA A 116 -30.15 1.76 -1.91
C ALA A 116 -31.59 2.27 -2.01
N PHE A 117 -31.88 3.29 -1.21
CA PHE A 117 -32.82 4.38 -1.47
C PHE A 117 -33.96 4.09 -2.46
N GLY A 118 -35.09 3.62 -1.92
CA GLY A 118 -36.39 3.78 -2.58
C GLY A 118 -36.76 5.26 -2.62
N LEU A 119 -36.50 5.91 -3.76
CA LEU A 119 -37.19 7.14 -4.13
C LEU A 119 -38.66 6.80 -4.41
N GLN A 120 -39.55 7.23 -3.54
CA GLN A 120 -40.98 7.30 -3.82
C GLN A 120 -41.26 8.62 -4.56
N PRO A 121 -41.96 8.62 -5.70
CA PRO A 121 -42.42 9.85 -6.33
C PRO A 121 -43.63 10.42 -5.57
N ILE A 122 -43.62 11.74 -5.40
CA ILE A 122 -44.77 12.51 -4.92
C ILE A 122 -45.73 12.75 -6.10
N SER A 123 -46.93 12.20 -6.04
CA SER A 123 -48.09 12.71 -6.79
C SER A 123 -49.41 12.44 -6.06
N SER A 124 -49.95 13.53 -5.50
CA SER A 124 -51.36 13.95 -5.36
C SER A 124 -52.53 12.94 -5.31
N LEU A 125 -53.22 12.92 -4.16
CA LEU A 125 -54.67 13.09 -3.92
C LEU A 125 -55.69 12.73 -5.03
N LEU A 126 -56.55 11.71 -4.80
CA LEU A 126 -58.01 11.82 -4.52
C LEU A 126 -58.71 10.43 -4.53
N ASP A 127 -59.58 10.26 -3.52
CA ASP A 127 -60.78 9.42 -3.37
C ASP A 127 -60.77 7.86 -3.35
N SER A 128 -61.42 7.37 -2.28
CA SER A 128 -61.80 5.99 -1.90
C SER A 128 -63.09 5.50 -2.60
N PRO A 129 -63.72 4.36 -2.21
CA PRO A 129 -63.23 2.98 -1.95
C PRO A 129 -64.07 1.93 -2.74
N VAL A 130 -63.75 0.63 -2.67
CA VAL A 130 -64.73 -0.50 -2.62
C VAL A 130 -64.02 -1.87 -2.47
N ARG A 131 -64.33 -2.55 -1.35
CA ARG A 131 -64.63 -4.00 -1.15
C ARG A 131 -64.21 -5.00 -2.26
N GLN A 132 -63.52 -6.09 -1.91
CA GLN A 132 -64.10 -7.37 -1.45
C GLN A 132 -63.04 -8.50 -1.34
N SER A 133 -63.25 -9.32 -0.32
CA SER A 133 -62.66 -10.60 0.07
C SER A 133 -62.82 -11.75 -0.94
N PHE A 134 -61.91 -12.73 -0.96
CA PHE A 134 -62.23 -14.17 -1.02
C PHE A 134 -61.09 -15.07 -0.50
N ASN A 135 -61.44 -15.96 0.44
CA ASN A 135 -60.71 -17.15 0.87
C ASN A 135 -60.86 -18.27 -0.18
N GLN A 136 -59.89 -19.20 -0.28
CA GLN A 136 -60.16 -20.65 -0.13
C GLN A 136 -58.88 -21.52 -0.14
N PHE A 137 -58.83 -22.40 0.87
CA PHE A 137 -58.01 -23.61 1.00
C PHE A 137 -58.45 -24.72 0.02
N ASN A 138 -57.57 -25.68 -0.31
CA ASN A 138 -57.55 -27.11 0.13
C ASN A 138 -56.73 -28.07 -0.82
N PRO A 139 -56.52 -29.40 -0.55
CA PRO A 139 -55.18 -29.99 -0.47
C PRO A 139 -54.95 -31.38 -1.15
N MET A 140 -53.78 -32.00 -0.87
CA MET A 140 -53.43 -33.44 -0.79
C MET A 140 -53.55 -34.43 -2.00
N SER A 141 -52.45 -35.17 -2.23
CA SER A 141 -52.35 -36.67 -2.32
C SER A 141 -50.85 -37.07 -2.46
N ARG A 142 -50.18 -37.79 -1.54
CA ARG A 142 -50.10 -39.24 -1.18
C ARG A 142 -49.59 -40.20 -2.27
N GLY A 143 -48.49 -40.91 -1.93
CA GLY A 143 -48.35 -42.36 -2.14
C GLY A 143 -46.98 -42.89 -2.60
N LEU A 144 -46.22 -43.57 -1.72
CA LEU A 144 -45.93 -45.02 -1.76
C LEU A 144 -44.69 -45.43 -0.92
N VAL A 145 -44.78 -46.65 -0.37
CA VAL A 145 -43.92 -47.39 0.58
C VAL A 145 -43.38 -48.62 -0.19
N PRO A 146 -42.19 -49.23 0.08
CA PRO A 146 -42.17 -50.37 1.03
C PRO A 146 -40.85 -50.70 1.78
N SER A 147 -41.06 -51.39 2.91
CA SER A 147 -40.33 -52.56 3.46
C SER A 147 -39.20 -52.37 4.48
N PHE A 148 -39.29 -53.22 5.52
CA PHE A 148 -38.46 -53.33 6.71
C PHE A 148 -37.61 -54.61 6.69
N GLY A 149 -36.38 -54.50 7.20
CA GLY A 149 -35.62 -55.55 7.90
C GLY A 149 -34.26 -55.94 7.27
N PRO A 150 -33.26 -56.43 8.03
CA PRO A 150 -33.08 -56.46 9.49
C PRO A 150 -31.79 -55.78 9.99
N SER A 151 -31.88 -55.39 11.27
CA SER A 151 -30.83 -55.07 12.24
C SER A 151 -29.37 -55.44 11.92
N PHE A 152 -28.53 -54.41 11.76
CA PHE A 152 -27.08 -54.46 11.96
C PHE A 152 -26.72 -53.65 13.21
N ARG A 153 -26.05 -54.27 14.18
CA ARG A 153 -25.34 -53.59 15.26
C ARG A 153 -23.99 -53.10 14.73
N PRO A 154 -23.61 -51.83 14.93
CA PRO A 154 -22.20 -51.45 14.93
C PRO A 154 -21.70 -51.29 16.36
N SER A 155 -20.54 -51.90 16.55
CA SER A 155 -19.62 -51.82 17.68
C SER A 155 -19.45 -50.42 18.26
N LEU A 156 -19.35 -50.37 19.60
CA LEU A 156 -18.71 -49.31 20.37
C LEU A 156 -17.30 -49.02 19.83
N GLY A 157 -17.20 -48.00 18.99
CA GLY A 157 -15.96 -47.45 18.48
C GLY A 157 -15.55 -46.20 19.27
N ARG A 158 -14.26 -46.16 19.62
CA ARG A 158 -13.49 -45.08 20.28
C ARG A 158 -14.07 -43.67 20.15
N GLY A 159 -14.02 -42.96 21.28
CA GLY A 159 -14.45 -41.57 21.43
C GLY A 159 -14.08 -40.69 20.24
N SER A 160 -15.11 -40.14 19.61
CA SER A 160 -14.97 -39.06 18.64
C SER A 160 -14.36 -37.86 19.38
N GLN A 161 -13.09 -37.60 19.10
CA GLN A 161 -12.56 -36.27 19.33
C GLN A 161 -13.38 -35.33 18.45
N ILE A 162 -14.21 -34.51 19.09
CA ILE A 162 -14.85 -33.36 18.47
C ILE A 162 -13.75 -32.61 17.73
N PRO A 163 -13.88 -32.36 16.41
CA PRO A 163 -12.89 -31.56 15.68
C PRO A 163 -12.77 -30.22 16.40
N ARG A 164 -11.58 -29.92 16.93
CA ARG A 164 -11.30 -28.58 17.46
C ARG A 164 -11.58 -27.60 16.32
N ALA A 165 -12.54 -26.71 16.52
CA ALA A 165 -12.80 -25.60 15.63
C ALA A 165 -11.46 -24.93 15.30
N SER A 166 -11.15 -24.79 14.01
CA SER A 166 -9.94 -24.09 13.58
C SER A 166 -10.03 -22.66 14.09
N GLN A 167 -9.23 -22.32 15.09
CA GLN A 167 -9.11 -20.95 15.57
C GLN A 167 -8.76 -20.06 14.37
N SER A 168 -9.56 -19.03 14.09
CA SER A 168 -9.16 -18.04 13.10
C SER A 168 -8.01 -17.22 13.67
N ALA A 169 -6.97 -17.04 12.88
CA ALA A 169 -5.78 -16.31 13.29
C ALA A 169 -5.66 -15.06 12.41
N THR A 170 -5.54 -13.90 13.06
CA THR A 170 -5.32 -12.62 12.37
C THR A 170 -3.85 -12.26 12.49
N ARG A 171 -3.16 -12.04 11.37
CA ARG A 171 -1.81 -11.46 11.36
C ARG A 171 -1.87 -9.95 11.33
N PHE A 172 -0.94 -9.33 12.02
CA PHE A 172 -0.78 -7.88 12.04
C PHE A 172 0.69 -7.52 12.25
N VAL A 173 1.01 -6.25 11.98
CA VAL A 173 2.35 -5.70 12.13
C VAL A 173 2.38 -4.79 13.35
N MET A 174 3.44 -4.91 14.15
CA MET A 174 3.74 -3.98 15.23
C MET A 174 5.06 -3.27 14.96
N LYS A 175 5.06 -1.93 14.98
CA LYS A 175 6.25 -1.09 14.81
C LYS A 175 6.55 -0.34 16.08
N ARG A 176 7.82 -0.32 16.47
CA ARG A 176 8.29 0.32 17.70
C ARG A 176 9.62 1.03 17.50
N SER A 177 9.85 2.02 18.35
CA SER A 177 11.09 2.78 18.34
C SER A 177 12.24 2.02 19.01
N LEU A 178 13.46 2.27 18.52
CA LEU A 178 14.71 1.84 19.19
C LEU A 178 15.18 2.85 20.25
N ALA A 179 14.77 4.11 20.16
CA ALA A 179 15.22 5.20 21.03
C ALA A 179 14.16 6.30 21.19
N GLU A 180 14.28 7.14 22.21
CA GLU A 180 13.33 8.24 22.48
C GLU A 180 13.07 9.14 21.25
N VAL A 181 14.10 9.47 20.47
CA VAL A 181 13.95 10.27 19.24
C VAL A 181 13.01 9.59 18.23
N GLY A 182 13.08 8.27 18.11
CA GLY A 182 12.20 7.51 17.23
C GLY A 182 10.78 7.38 17.76
N GLU A 183 10.54 7.56 19.07
CA GLU A 183 9.18 7.53 19.65
C GLU A 183 8.34 8.67 19.07
N ASN A 184 8.92 9.86 18.91
CA ASN A 184 8.26 10.98 18.26
C ASN A 184 7.89 10.68 16.80
N ASN A 185 8.69 9.88 16.08
CA ASN A 185 8.37 9.50 14.71
C ASN A 185 7.24 8.46 14.69
N ILE A 186 7.23 7.51 15.63
CA ILE A 186 6.12 6.54 15.77
C ILE A 186 4.82 7.25 16.12
N THR A 187 4.83 8.22 17.04
CA THR A 187 3.62 8.99 17.38
C THR A 187 3.09 9.76 16.16
N LYS A 188 3.97 10.45 15.41
CA LYS A 188 3.56 11.15 14.17
C LYS A 188 2.99 10.20 13.12
N GLU A 189 3.59 9.03 12.98
CA GLU A 189 3.11 7.99 12.06
C GLU A 189 1.72 7.51 12.46
N ILE A 190 1.49 7.25 13.76
CA ILE A 190 0.17 6.91 14.31
C ILE A 190 -0.86 8.03 14.01
N ASP A 191 -0.52 9.29 14.30
CA ASP A 191 -1.41 10.43 14.07
C ASP A 191 -1.75 10.60 12.58
N THR A 192 -0.75 10.42 11.71
CA THR A 192 -0.93 10.52 10.25
C THR A 192 -1.81 9.39 9.73
N LEU A 193 -1.56 8.15 10.14
CA LEU A 193 -2.37 7.00 9.75
C LEU A 193 -3.80 7.09 10.27
N ASN A 194 -4.00 7.63 11.48
CA ASN A 194 -5.34 7.93 11.99
C ASN A 194 -6.06 8.95 11.09
N ARG A 195 -5.37 10.01 10.65
CA ARG A 195 -5.92 11.02 9.74
C ARG A 195 -6.26 10.47 8.35
N LEU A 196 -5.51 9.46 7.88
CA LEU A 196 -5.68 8.76 6.61
C LEU A 196 -6.53 7.48 6.72
N ARG A 197 -7.06 7.14 7.90
CA ARG A 197 -7.84 5.91 8.12
C ARG A 197 -9.06 5.90 7.20
N GLY A 198 -9.29 4.76 6.54
CA GLY A 198 -10.33 4.56 5.53
C GLY A 198 -9.84 4.69 4.08
N SER A 199 -8.63 5.18 3.84
CA SER A 199 -8.05 5.27 2.49
C SER A 199 -7.54 3.91 1.97
N MET A 200 -8.16 3.36 0.92
CA MET A 200 -7.82 2.05 0.33
C MET A 200 -6.33 1.89 -0.02
N HIS A 201 -5.68 2.94 -0.54
CA HIS A 201 -4.29 2.90 -1.00
C HIS A 201 -3.28 3.32 0.07
N ILE A 202 -3.70 3.43 1.33
CA ILE A 202 -2.85 3.70 2.49
C ILE A 202 -2.90 2.47 3.41
N ALA A 203 -1.77 2.10 4.02
CA ALA A 203 -1.80 1.08 5.07
C ALA A 203 -2.72 1.50 6.21
N GLN A 204 -3.45 0.54 6.77
CA GLN A 204 -4.48 0.80 7.75
C GLN A 204 -4.01 0.45 9.16
N PRO A 205 -4.38 1.25 10.17
CA PRO A 205 -4.30 0.81 11.56
C PRO A 205 -5.05 -0.50 11.72
N SER A 206 -4.46 -1.46 12.43
CA SER A 206 -5.09 -2.79 12.50
C SER A 206 -6.38 -2.76 13.31
N HIS A 207 -7.37 -3.53 12.87
CA HIS A 207 -8.59 -3.78 13.64
C HIS A 207 -8.31 -4.42 15.01
N VAL A 208 -7.12 -5.01 15.20
CA VAL A 208 -6.65 -5.48 16.52
C VAL A 208 -6.70 -4.36 17.57
N ILE A 209 -6.52 -3.08 17.17
CA ILE A 209 -6.59 -1.93 18.09
C ILE A 209 -7.99 -1.79 18.70
N ASP A 210 -9.03 -2.18 17.97
CA ASP A 210 -10.42 -2.07 18.41
C ASP A 210 -10.85 -3.27 19.29
N ASP A 211 -10.01 -4.32 19.40
CA ASP A 211 -10.28 -5.48 20.26
C ASP A 211 -10.08 -5.13 21.75
N PRO A 212 -11.08 -5.38 22.63
CA PRO A 212 -10.96 -5.09 24.07
C PRO A 212 -9.75 -5.74 24.75
N ARG A 213 -9.30 -6.90 24.26
CA ARG A 213 -8.13 -7.61 24.78
C ARG A 213 -6.85 -6.82 24.50
N TRP A 214 -6.78 -6.12 23.37
CA TRP A 214 -5.64 -5.26 23.04
C TRP A 214 -5.54 -4.06 24.00
N ASN A 215 -6.67 -3.45 24.37
CA ASN A 215 -6.68 -2.32 25.30
C ASN A 215 -6.03 -2.65 26.66
N ASN A 216 -6.26 -3.87 27.17
CA ASN A 216 -5.63 -4.36 28.40
C ASN A 216 -4.11 -4.54 28.27
N VAL A 217 -3.65 -4.89 27.07
CA VAL A 217 -2.24 -5.11 26.75
C VAL A 217 -1.52 -3.77 26.61
N MET A 218 -2.12 -2.84 25.86
CA MET A 218 -1.48 -1.58 25.47
C MET A 218 -1.08 -0.73 26.68
N GLN A 219 -1.87 -0.74 27.76
CA GLN A 219 -1.56 0.00 28.99
C GLN A 219 -0.29 -0.47 29.69
N SER A 220 0.11 -1.73 29.47
CA SER A 220 1.30 -2.33 30.08
C SER A 220 2.53 -2.28 29.18
N LEU A 221 2.35 -2.01 27.88
CA LEU A 221 3.45 -1.82 26.94
C LEU A 221 4.05 -0.43 27.14
N LYS A 222 5.36 -0.37 27.37
CA LYS A 222 6.07 0.91 27.51
C LYS A 222 6.17 1.61 26.15
N GLY A 223 5.94 2.92 26.09
CA GLY A 223 6.20 3.77 24.91
C GLY A 223 5.23 3.58 23.73
N PRO A 224 5.29 4.47 22.72
CA PRO A 224 4.40 4.43 21.57
C PRO A 224 4.55 3.12 20.78
N THR A 225 3.43 2.55 20.37
CA THR A 225 3.36 1.31 19.59
C THR A 225 2.38 1.50 18.44
N LEU A 226 2.88 1.40 17.22
CA LEU A 226 2.05 1.41 16.02
C LEU A 226 1.64 -0.03 15.68
N VAL A 227 0.36 -0.23 15.39
CA VAL A 227 -0.21 -1.52 14.99
C VAL A 227 -0.93 -1.35 13.66
N MET A 228 -0.57 -2.14 12.65
CA MET A 228 -1.11 -2.04 11.29
C MET A 228 -1.54 -3.41 10.79
N ASP A 229 -2.47 -3.43 9.85
CA ASP A 229 -2.81 -4.69 9.18
C ASP A 229 -1.59 -5.26 8.45
N TRP A 230 -1.54 -6.60 8.40
CA TRP A 230 -0.56 -7.32 7.60
C TRP A 230 -0.89 -7.19 6.11
N ILE A 231 0.13 -7.01 5.27
CA ILE A 231 0.00 -6.89 3.82
C ILE A 231 0.88 -7.98 3.18
N ASP A 232 0.26 -8.88 2.40
CA ASP A 232 0.80 -10.21 2.12
C ASP A 232 1.96 -10.26 1.09
N HIS A 233 2.04 -9.31 0.15
CA HIS A 233 2.90 -9.48 -1.03
C HIS A 233 4.12 -8.54 -1.04
N GLY A 234 4.60 -8.18 0.15
CA GLY A 234 5.88 -7.50 0.30
C GLY A 234 5.92 -6.10 -0.31
N LEU A 235 7.13 -5.66 -0.65
CA LEU A 235 7.41 -4.30 -1.13
C LEU A 235 7.39 -4.22 -2.67
N LEU A 236 6.93 -3.10 -3.21
CA LEU A 236 7.07 -2.77 -4.63
C LEU A 236 8.54 -2.75 -5.08
N TRP A 237 9.46 -2.42 -4.16
CA TRP A 237 10.90 -2.53 -4.41
C TRP A 237 11.36 -3.97 -4.72
N SER A 238 10.86 -4.97 -4.00
CA SER A 238 11.20 -6.38 -4.27
C SER A 238 10.74 -6.79 -5.67
N PHE A 239 9.60 -6.26 -6.11
CA PHE A 239 9.12 -6.42 -7.48
C PHE A 239 10.06 -5.79 -8.51
N TYR A 240 10.62 -4.60 -8.22
CA TYR A 240 11.64 -3.99 -9.10
C TYR A 240 12.87 -4.88 -9.25
N GLU A 241 13.35 -5.44 -8.15
CA GLU A 241 14.55 -6.28 -8.14
C GLU A 241 14.33 -7.56 -8.95
N ARG A 242 13.23 -8.29 -8.71
CA ARG A 242 12.91 -9.48 -9.52
C ARG A 242 12.72 -9.18 -11.00
N ARG A 243 12.11 -8.04 -11.32
CA ARG A 243 11.90 -7.63 -12.71
C ARG A 243 13.17 -7.08 -13.36
N ALA A 244 14.22 -6.76 -12.63
CA ALA A 244 15.46 -6.25 -13.21
C ALA A 244 16.12 -7.28 -14.15
N GLU A 245 15.90 -8.58 -13.89
CA GLU A 245 16.49 -9.69 -14.65
C GLU A 245 15.69 -10.09 -15.89
N VAL A 246 14.42 -9.66 -16.01
CA VAL A 246 13.57 -9.98 -17.15
C VAL A 246 13.70 -8.90 -18.21
N ASP A 247 13.98 -9.22 -19.47
CA ASP A 247 14.15 -8.19 -20.50
C ASP A 247 12.83 -7.54 -20.96
N GLU A 248 11.72 -8.29 -20.90
CA GLU A 248 10.41 -7.84 -21.37
C GLU A 248 9.88 -6.61 -20.60
N PRO A 249 9.22 -5.65 -21.28
CA PRO A 249 8.54 -4.54 -20.61
C PRO A 249 7.40 -5.02 -19.71
N LEU A 250 6.93 -4.12 -18.84
CA LEU A 250 5.61 -4.30 -18.23
C LEU A 250 4.52 -3.96 -19.27
N PRO A 251 3.37 -4.66 -19.25
CA PRO A 251 2.21 -4.30 -20.05
C PRO A 251 1.76 -2.87 -19.72
N ASN A 252 1.41 -2.07 -20.72
CA ASN A 252 0.93 -0.70 -20.54
C ASN A 252 -0.35 -0.66 -19.73
N ARG A 253 -1.26 -1.64 -19.90
CA ARG A 253 -2.47 -1.73 -19.06
C ARG A 253 -2.15 -1.92 -17.58
N LEU A 254 -1.14 -2.72 -17.26
CA LEU A 254 -0.66 -2.88 -15.89
C LEU A 254 -0.02 -1.58 -15.38
N LEU A 255 0.77 -0.90 -16.21
CA LEU A 255 1.37 0.39 -15.86
C LEU A 255 0.31 1.46 -15.56
N TRP A 256 -0.78 1.54 -16.33
CA TRP A 256 -1.90 2.43 -16.05
C TRP A 256 -2.56 2.14 -14.70
N ALA A 257 -2.83 0.86 -14.40
CA ALA A 257 -3.43 0.46 -13.12
C ALA A 257 -2.53 0.78 -11.91
N LEU A 258 -1.22 0.53 -12.02
CA LEU A 258 -0.26 0.90 -10.98
C LEU A 258 -0.17 2.42 -10.83
N PHE A 259 -0.18 3.17 -11.93
CA PHE A 259 -0.16 4.64 -11.90
C PHE A 259 -1.43 5.19 -11.24
N LEU A 260 -2.59 4.56 -11.47
CA LEU A 260 -3.84 4.92 -10.80
C LEU A 260 -3.71 4.77 -9.28
N CYS A 261 -3.21 3.64 -8.78
CA CYS A 261 -2.94 3.45 -7.34
C CYS A 261 -2.09 4.59 -6.77
N LEU A 262 -1.01 4.96 -7.48
CA LEU A 262 -0.12 6.03 -7.03
C LEU A 262 -0.82 7.40 -7.01
N CYS A 263 -1.67 7.69 -7.99
CA CYS A 263 -2.49 8.91 -7.98
C CYS A 263 -3.47 8.91 -6.80
N ARG A 264 -4.12 7.78 -6.50
CA ARG A 264 -5.02 7.61 -5.35
C ARG A 264 -4.31 7.89 -4.03
N MET A 265 -3.06 7.46 -3.87
CA MET A 265 -2.23 7.82 -2.70
C MET A 265 -2.03 9.33 -2.56
N VAL A 266 -1.78 10.03 -3.67
CA VAL A 266 -1.64 11.50 -3.65
C VAL A 266 -2.97 12.17 -3.31
N VAL A 267 -4.10 11.65 -3.81
CA VAL A 267 -5.44 12.12 -3.42
C VAL A 267 -5.66 11.94 -1.92
N ALA A 268 -5.30 10.79 -1.35
CA ALA A 268 -5.38 10.52 0.10
C ALA A 268 -4.61 11.57 0.92
N LEU A 269 -3.38 11.89 0.50
CA LEU A 269 -2.54 12.91 1.14
C LEU A 269 -3.08 14.33 0.94
N THR A 270 -3.77 14.58 -0.17
CA THR A 270 -4.32 15.90 -0.53
C THR A 270 -5.63 16.18 0.21
N TRP A 271 -6.47 15.17 0.41
CA TRP A 271 -7.72 15.28 1.16
C TRP A 271 -7.91 14.07 2.07
N PRO A 272 -7.20 14.04 3.23
CA PRO A 272 -7.35 12.96 4.20
C PRO A 272 -8.80 12.78 4.64
N GLN A 273 -9.27 11.53 4.74
CA GLN A 273 -10.69 11.23 4.99
C GLN A 273 -11.20 11.84 6.30
N ARG A 274 -10.35 11.90 7.33
CA ARG A 274 -10.73 12.50 8.63
C ARG A 274 -10.86 14.01 8.56
N ASP A 275 -10.08 14.68 7.72
CA ASP A 275 -10.20 16.12 7.51
C ASP A 275 -11.50 16.46 6.78
N LEU A 276 -12.04 15.52 5.99
CA LEU A 276 -13.35 15.61 5.36
C LEU A 276 -14.51 15.23 6.30
N GLY A 277 -14.22 14.92 7.57
CA GLY A 277 -15.23 14.57 8.57
C GLY A 277 -15.79 13.14 8.45
N ARG A 278 -15.16 12.26 7.65
CA ARG A 278 -15.64 10.88 7.50
C ARG A 278 -15.47 10.08 8.80
N PRO A 279 -16.47 9.29 9.21
CA PRO A 279 -16.37 8.49 10.43
C PRO A 279 -15.39 7.34 10.26
N ILE A 280 -14.77 6.92 11.37
CA ILE A 280 -13.83 5.78 11.41
C ILE A 280 -14.50 4.48 10.93
N SER A 281 -15.81 4.35 11.17
CA SER A 281 -16.59 3.16 10.82
C SER A 281 -16.97 3.05 9.35
N ALA A 282 -16.59 4.00 8.49
CA ALA A 282 -16.98 4.03 7.07
C ALA A 282 -16.38 2.89 6.22
N GLY A 283 -15.50 2.05 6.78
CA GLY A 283 -14.80 1.02 6.02
C GLY A 283 -13.72 1.63 5.12
N LEU A 284 -13.21 0.82 4.18
CA LEU A 284 -12.26 1.30 3.18
C LEU A 284 -13.00 1.88 1.99
N GLU A 285 -12.52 3.03 1.53
CA GLU A 285 -13.06 3.72 0.36
C GLU A 285 -11.95 4.08 -0.62
N ILE A 286 -12.29 4.05 -1.91
CA ILE A 286 -11.44 4.57 -2.98
C ILE A 286 -11.31 6.09 -2.82
N GLU A 287 -10.08 6.59 -2.94
CA GLU A 287 -9.80 8.00 -2.81
C GLU A 287 -10.24 8.78 -4.05
N THR A 288 -11.30 9.55 -3.90
CA THR A 288 -11.85 10.42 -4.94
C THR A 288 -11.59 11.88 -4.62
N ILE A 289 -11.46 12.72 -5.64
CA ILE A 289 -11.45 14.18 -5.46
C ILE A 289 -12.79 14.57 -4.81
N PRO A 290 -12.79 15.30 -3.67
CA PRO A 290 -14.03 15.71 -3.05
C PRO A 290 -14.82 16.61 -4.01
N PRO A 291 -16.16 16.47 -4.05
CA PRO A 291 -16.99 17.33 -4.88
C PRO A 291 -16.86 18.79 -4.42
N ALA A 292 -17.07 19.71 -5.35
CA ALA A 292 -17.24 21.11 -5.00
C ALA A 292 -18.58 21.31 -4.25
N ASN A 293 -18.62 22.28 -3.35
CA ASN A 293 -19.85 22.73 -2.71
C ASN A 293 -20.75 23.49 -3.70
N LEU A 294 -21.92 23.95 -3.23
CA LEU A 294 -22.88 24.71 -4.06
C LEU A 294 -22.29 26.01 -4.65
N SER A 295 -21.23 26.54 -4.06
CA SER A 295 -20.50 27.72 -4.53
C SER A 295 -19.38 27.38 -5.52
N GLY A 296 -19.20 26.10 -5.88
CA GLY A 296 -18.13 25.63 -6.76
C GLY A 296 -16.77 25.49 -6.07
N GLU A 297 -16.70 25.63 -4.75
CA GLU A 297 -15.46 25.53 -3.98
C GLU A 297 -15.24 24.12 -3.42
N ARG A 298 -14.02 23.60 -3.55
CA ARG A 298 -13.63 22.33 -2.93
C ARG A 298 -13.07 22.56 -1.53
N PRO A 299 -13.13 21.54 -0.64
CA PRO A 299 -12.35 21.55 0.60
C PRO A 299 -10.88 21.89 0.34
N PRO A 300 -10.24 22.69 1.20
CA PRO A 300 -8.85 23.07 1.01
C PRO A 300 -7.96 21.83 0.97
N LYS A 301 -6.98 21.85 0.06
CA LYS A 301 -5.97 20.79 -0.02
C LYS A 301 -5.14 20.78 1.24
N ALA A 302 -5.03 19.63 1.89
CA ALA A 302 -4.11 19.41 2.98
C ALA A 302 -2.67 19.67 2.53
N ARG A 303 -1.85 20.10 3.49
CA ARG A 303 -0.42 20.35 3.27
C ARG A 303 0.43 19.19 3.78
N LEU A 304 -0.12 17.98 3.73
CA LEU A 304 0.52 16.76 4.18
C LEU A 304 1.51 16.24 3.13
N LEU A 305 2.79 16.33 3.48
CA LEU A 305 3.88 15.71 2.73
C LEU A 305 4.15 14.32 3.31
N HIS A 306 4.29 13.30 2.46
CA HIS A 306 4.74 11.97 2.91
C HIS A 306 6.18 12.01 3.47
N GLY A 307 7.07 12.73 2.78
CA GLY A 307 8.44 12.99 3.23
C GLY A 307 9.47 11.94 2.80
N ASP A 308 9.03 10.72 2.46
CA ASP A 308 9.91 9.64 1.99
C ASP A 308 9.20 8.68 1.01
N PHE A 309 8.56 9.25 -0.02
CA PHE A 309 7.69 8.48 -0.92
C PHE A 309 8.54 7.82 -2.02
N HIS A 310 8.68 6.50 -1.96
CA HIS A 310 9.43 5.70 -2.93
C HIS A 310 9.01 4.21 -2.89
N GLY A 311 9.49 3.38 -3.83
CA GLY A 311 9.09 1.98 -3.97
C GLY A 311 9.36 1.08 -2.74
N GLN A 312 10.30 1.44 -1.85
CA GLN A 312 10.51 0.70 -0.58
C GLN A 312 9.47 1.03 0.51
N ASN A 313 8.67 2.07 0.31
CA ASN A 313 7.59 2.48 1.21
C ASN A 313 6.22 2.27 0.56
N ILE A 314 6.15 1.35 -0.41
CA ILE A 314 4.90 0.93 -1.06
C ILE A 314 4.85 -0.59 -0.98
N MET A 315 3.76 -1.12 -0.46
CA MET A 315 3.48 -2.55 -0.40
C MET A 315 2.49 -2.97 -1.48
N ILE A 316 2.58 -4.22 -1.88
CA ILE A 316 1.63 -4.87 -2.78
C ILE A 316 0.65 -5.64 -1.92
N ASP A 317 -0.64 -5.36 -2.07
CA ASP A 317 -1.73 -6.05 -1.40
C ASP A 317 -2.49 -6.95 -2.40
N GLN A 318 -3.54 -7.61 -1.95
CA GLN A 318 -4.40 -8.46 -2.78
C GLN A 318 -5.12 -7.68 -3.89
N LEU A 319 -5.73 -8.44 -4.82
CA LEU A 319 -6.68 -7.88 -5.78
C LEU A 319 -7.93 -7.40 -5.04
N GLU A 320 -8.51 -6.31 -5.52
CA GLU A 320 -9.76 -5.75 -5.00
C GLU A 320 -10.75 -5.60 -6.17
N PRO A 321 -11.99 -6.12 -6.09
CA PRO A 321 -12.89 -6.18 -7.25
C PRO A 321 -13.39 -4.83 -7.81
N GLN A 322 -13.44 -3.76 -7.01
CA GLN A 322 -14.04 -2.49 -7.39
C GLN A 322 -13.19 -1.71 -8.41
N GLU A 323 -11.88 -1.60 -8.20
CA GLU A 323 -10.95 -0.91 -9.13
C GLU A 323 -9.76 -1.78 -9.56
N HIS A 324 -9.44 -2.83 -8.80
CA HIS A 324 -8.19 -3.58 -8.87
C HIS A 324 -8.40 -5.02 -9.34
N GLY A 325 -9.32 -5.22 -10.30
CA GLY A 325 -9.62 -6.54 -10.85
C GLY A 325 -8.48 -7.14 -11.69
N THR A 326 -7.60 -6.30 -12.24
CA THR A 326 -6.51 -6.70 -13.15
C THR A 326 -5.12 -6.35 -12.65
N ALA A 327 -4.99 -5.71 -11.49
CA ALA A 327 -3.72 -5.34 -10.86
C ALA A 327 -3.91 -5.30 -9.35
N PRO A 328 -2.90 -5.65 -8.54
CA PRO A 328 -3.01 -5.59 -7.09
C PRO A 328 -3.07 -4.15 -6.57
N VAL A 329 -3.77 -3.97 -5.45
CA VAL A 329 -3.79 -2.69 -4.74
C VAL A 329 -2.39 -2.39 -4.24
N LEU A 330 -1.88 -1.18 -4.53
CA LEU A 330 -0.67 -0.69 -3.88
C LEU A 330 -1.05 0.10 -2.62
N LYS A 331 -0.32 -0.13 -1.52
CA LYS A 331 -0.50 0.59 -0.26
C LYS A 331 0.74 1.36 0.15
N LEU A 332 0.59 2.67 0.40
CA LEU A 332 1.65 3.51 0.94
C LEU A 332 1.84 3.23 2.43
N ILE A 333 3.09 3.09 2.85
CA ILE A 333 3.50 2.81 4.24
C ILE A 333 4.57 3.80 4.71
N ASP A 334 4.93 3.70 5.99
CA ASP A 334 6.05 4.42 6.62
C ASP A 334 5.92 5.96 6.65
N PHE A 335 4.94 6.44 7.43
CA PHE A 335 4.71 7.87 7.63
C PHE A 335 5.61 8.49 8.70
N GLY A 336 6.71 7.85 9.09
CA GLY A 336 7.61 8.37 10.14
C GLY A 336 8.25 9.73 9.80
N LEU A 337 8.31 10.09 8.52
CA LEU A 337 8.82 11.38 8.02
C LEU A 337 7.73 12.32 7.49
N SER A 338 6.46 11.94 7.65
CA SER A 338 5.33 12.76 7.23
C SER A 338 5.27 14.06 8.04
N ARG A 339 4.72 15.11 7.42
CA ARG A 339 4.49 16.39 8.09
C ARG A 339 3.56 17.29 7.29
N ASP A 340 2.78 18.08 8.00
CA ASP A 340 2.18 19.28 7.43
C ASP A 340 3.27 20.33 7.21
N LEU A 341 3.34 20.86 5.99
CA LEU A 341 4.23 21.98 5.69
C LEU A 341 3.51 23.30 6.01
N PRO A 342 4.17 24.26 6.68
CA PRO A 342 3.60 25.59 6.84
C PRO A 342 3.46 26.27 5.48
N VAL A 343 2.49 27.18 5.36
CA VAL A 343 2.37 28.07 4.20
C VAL A 343 3.53 29.05 4.21
N ARG A 344 4.15 29.27 3.05
CA ARG A 344 5.24 30.25 2.89
C ARG A 344 4.83 31.33 1.90
N VAL A 345 5.25 32.56 2.16
CA VAL A 345 5.05 33.68 1.24
C VAL A 345 5.76 33.36 -0.08
N ASN A 346 5.07 33.59 -1.20
CA ASN A 346 5.56 33.35 -2.57
C ASN A 346 5.93 31.88 -2.89
N GLU A 347 5.43 30.91 -2.13
CA GLU A 347 5.59 29.52 -2.55
C GLU A 347 4.70 29.20 -3.77
N PRO A 348 5.19 28.35 -4.69
CA PRO A 348 4.36 27.85 -5.79
C PRO A 348 3.05 27.23 -5.31
N ARG A 349 1.99 27.42 -6.08
CA ARG A 349 0.67 26.88 -5.77
C ARG A 349 0.76 25.36 -5.66
N ASN A 350 0.07 24.79 -4.67
CA ASN A 350 0.00 23.34 -4.46
C ASN A 350 1.36 22.65 -4.31
N ILE A 351 2.44 23.36 -3.91
CA ILE A 351 3.81 22.81 -3.87
C ILE A 351 3.91 21.47 -3.12
N VAL A 352 3.13 21.27 -2.05
CA VAL A 352 3.12 20.00 -1.30
C VAL A 352 2.59 18.87 -2.17
N VAL A 353 1.43 19.06 -2.78
CA VAL A 353 0.81 18.08 -3.69
C VAL A 353 1.72 17.82 -4.89
N LYS A 354 2.29 18.87 -5.50
CA LYS A 354 3.25 18.77 -6.60
C LYS A 354 4.55 18.05 -6.22
N THR A 355 4.89 18.03 -4.93
CA THR A 355 6.04 17.27 -4.41
C THR A 355 5.69 15.79 -4.27
N ASN A 356 4.49 15.46 -3.77
CA ASN A 356 3.98 14.08 -3.76
C ASN A 356 3.80 13.55 -5.21
N ILE A 357 3.29 14.37 -6.15
CA ILE A 357 3.19 14.04 -7.59
C ILE A 357 4.56 13.70 -8.17
N ARG A 358 5.58 14.51 -7.85
CA ARG A 358 6.93 14.21 -8.30
C ARG A 358 7.40 12.85 -7.80
N ALA A 359 7.13 12.52 -6.53
CA ALA A 359 7.55 11.24 -5.97
C ALA A 359 6.89 10.05 -6.68
N ILE A 360 5.58 10.11 -7.00
CA ILE A 360 4.95 9.03 -7.78
C ILE A 360 5.49 8.95 -9.21
N GLY A 361 5.88 10.08 -9.80
CA GLY A 361 6.58 10.11 -11.09
C GLY A 361 7.94 9.41 -11.02
N GLU A 362 8.68 9.58 -9.91
CA GLU A 362 9.95 8.87 -9.68
C GLU A 362 9.72 7.36 -9.48
N VAL A 363 8.64 6.96 -8.81
CA VAL A 363 8.21 5.56 -8.68
C VAL A 363 7.90 4.95 -10.05
N MET A 364 7.05 5.63 -10.86
CA MET A 364 6.73 5.20 -12.23
C MET A 364 7.97 5.13 -13.12
N LEU A 365 8.87 6.11 -13.03
CA LEU A 365 10.12 6.08 -13.77
C LEU A 365 10.97 4.85 -13.40
N GLY A 366 10.96 4.44 -12.12
CA GLY A 366 11.57 3.20 -11.66
C GLY A 366 10.95 1.94 -12.28
N LEU A 367 9.61 1.87 -12.34
CA LEU A 367 8.88 0.77 -13.03
C LEU A 367 9.27 0.67 -14.51
N LEU A 368 9.53 1.80 -15.16
CA LEU A 368 9.97 1.90 -16.55
C LEU A 368 11.48 1.66 -16.73
N ARG A 369 12.20 1.39 -15.63
CA ARG A 369 13.67 1.29 -15.54
C ARG A 369 14.41 2.52 -16.08
N GLY A 370 13.79 3.69 -15.98
CA GLY A 370 14.46 4.98 -16.11
C GLY A 370 15.05 5.42 -14.77
N ASN A 371 15.81 6.50 -14.77
CA ASN A 371 16.38 7.03 -13.54
C ASN A 371 16.63 8.54 -13.61
N VAL A 372 16.16 9.28 -12.59
CA VAL A 372 16.35 10.73 -12.48
C VAL A 372 17.82 11.17 -12.47
N LYS A 373 18.74 10.26 -12.17
CA LYS A 373 20.20 10.52 -12.15
C LYS A 373 20.79 10.80 -13.53
N GLY A 374 20.08 10.49 -14.62
CA GLY A 374 20.43 10.94 -15.96
C GLY A 374 20.57 12.47 -16.04
N GLY A 375 19.92 13.17 -15.11
CA GLY A 375 19.84 14.61 -15.03
C GLY A 375 18.69 15.15 -15.88
N PRO A 376 18.35 16.43 -15.68
CA PRO A 376 17.25 17.02 -16.39
C PRO A 376 17.62 17.33 -17.85
N GLY A 377 16.64 17.30 -18.73
CA GLY A 377 16.77 17.78 -20.11
C GLY A 377 15.42 18.10 -20.72
N LEU A 378 15.47 18.82 -21.85
CA LEU A 378 14.26 19.18 -22.60
C LEU A 378 13.65 17.94 -23.24
N MET A 379 12.34 17.76 -23.02
CA MET A 379 11.53 16.71 -23.59
C MET A 379 10.28 17.32 -24.21
N ASP A 380 9.89 16.82 -25.38
CA ASP A 380 8.59 17.09 -25.97
C ASP A 380 7.56 16.15 -25.32
N ILE A 381 6.57 16.75 -24.64
CA ILE A 381 5.47 16.02 -24.01
C ILE A 381 4.15 16.40 -24.66
N THR A 382 3.22 15.46 -24.70
CA THR A 382 1.82 15.73 -25.05
C THR A 382 0.98 15.68 -23.78
N TYR A 383 0.28 16.76 -23.47
CA TYR A 383 -0.59 16.86 -22.30
C TYR A 383 -1.86 17.63 -22.67
N ASN A 384 -3.04 17.05 -22.42
CA ASN A 384 -4.34 17.60 -22.86
C ASN A 384 -4.40 17.93 -24.36
N GLY A 385 -3.79 17.10 -25.20
CA GLY A 385 -3.77 17.30 -26.66
C GLY A 385 -2.78 18.36 -27.15
N GLU A 386 -2.10 19.06 -26.24
CA GLU A 386 -1.09 20.05 -26.59
C GLU A 386 0.32 19.48 -26.45
N THR A 387 1.17 19.72 -27.45
CA THR A 387 2.59 19.38 -27.37
C THR A 387 3.39 20.58 -26.87
N ARG A 388 4.17 20.38 -25.81
CA ARG A 388 5.03 21.41 -25.22
C ARG A 388 6.38 20.85 -24.80
N LYS A 389 7.37 21.73 -24.74
CA LYS A 389 8.71 21.40 -24.22
C LYS A 389 8.77 21.67 -22.73
N ILE A 390 9.14 20.66 -21.96
CA ILE A 390 9.42 20.82 -20.53
C ILE A 390 10.83 20.33 -20.21
N ASN A 391 11.42 20.88 -19.16
CA ASN A 391 12.68 20.37 -18.62
C ASN A 391 12.36 19.29 -17.57
N SER A 392 12.69 18.03 -17.84
CA SER A 392 12.29 16.88 -17.02
C SER A 392 13.47 15.99 -16.65
N TYR A 393 13.39 15.35 -15.46
CA TYR A 393 14.35 14.33 -15.04
C TYR A 393 14.12 12.96 -15.72
N ALA A 394 13.06 12.79 -16.51
CA ALA A 394 12.73 11.54 -17.20
C ALA A 394 13.38 11.42 -18.59
N THR A 395 14.53 12.06 -18.85
CA THR A 395 15.18 12.02 -20.17
C THR A 395 15.52 10.60 -20.66
N ASP A 396 15.69 9.67 -19.72
CA ASP A 396 15.82 8.24 -19.98
C ASP A 396 14.57 7.61 -20.60
N LEU A 397 13.45 8.32 -20.76
CA LEU A 397 12.29 7.84 -21.52
C LEU A 397 12.36 8.21 -23.02
N ASP A 398 13.37 8.96 -23.45
CA ASP A 398 13.58 9.29 -24.87
C ASP A 398 14.86 8.65 -25.40
N ARG A 399 15.88 8.67 -24.55
CA ARG A 399 17.20 8.10 -24.85
C ARG A 399 17.90 7.79 -23.54
N LEU A 400 18.60 6.65 -23.50
CA LEU A 400 19.43 6.34 -22.35
C LEU A 400 20.53 7.40 -22.20
N SER A 401 20.64 8.01 -21.01
CA SER A 401 21.65 9.04 -20.77
C SER A 401 23.06 8.54 -21.09
N SER A 402 23.82 9.31 -21.87
CA SER A 402 25.22 9.00 -22.20
C SER A 402 26.12 8.90 -20.96
N LYS A 403 25.68 9.47 -19.83
CA LYS A 403 26.34 9.37 -18.52
C LYS A 403 26.48 7.94 -18.03
N TYR A 404 25.57 7.03 -18.40
CA TYR A 404 25.64 5.64 -17.97
C TYR A 404 26.75 4.84 -18.66
N ARG A 405 27.33 5.33 -19.77
CA ARG A 405 28.34 4.63 -20.58
C ARG A 405 27.93 3.17 -20.87
N ALA A 406 26.64 2.94 -21.12
CA ALA A 406 26.11 1.61 -21.31
C ALA A 406 26.58 1.02 -22.66
N PRO A 407 26.89 -0.29 -22.72
CA PRO A 407 27.13 -0.99 -23.98
C PRO A 407 26.00 -0.79 -24.99
N SER A 408 26.32 -0.77 -26.28
CA SER A 408 25.35 -0.56 -27.37
C SER A 408 24.16 -1.53 -27.32
N ILE A 409 24.40 -2.78 -26.91
CA ILE A 409 23.34 -3.78 -26.74
C ILE A 409 22.31 -3.37 -25.67
N LEU A 410 22.74 -2.75 -24.58
CA LEU A 410 21.83 -2.26 -23.53
C LEU A 410 21.07 -1.01 -23.98
N VAL A 411 21.72 -0.14 -24.75
CA VAL A 411 21.07 1.04 -25.36
C VAL A 411 19.96 0.58 -26.32
N ALA A 412 20.23 -0.40 -27.17
CA ALA A 412 19.25 -0.94 -28.11
C ALA A 412 18.05 -1.59 -27.40
N LYS A 413 18.31 -2.43 -26.38
CA LYS A 413 17.24 -3.02 -25.56
C LYS A 413 16.39 -1.97 -24.85
N HIS A 414 17.05 -0.93 -24.32
CA HIS A 414 16.35 0.18 -23.69
C HIS A 414 15.46 0.92 -24.70
N GLN A 415 15.98 1.25 -25.89
CA GLN A 415 15.22 1.93 -26.93
C GLN A 415 14.00 1.12 -27.37
N GLU A 416 14.17 -0.19 -27.52
CA GLU A 416 13.08 -1.09 -27.86
C GLU A 416 11.97 -1.09 -26.81
N ARG A 417 12.35 -1.12 -25.52
CA ARG A 417 11.39 -1.07 -24.41
C ARG A 417 10.62 0.25 -24.39
N ILE A 418 11.30 1.36 -24.62
CA ILE A 418 10.69 2.69 -24.72
C ILE A 418 9.77 2.79 -25.95
N ALA A 419 10.14 2.18 -27.08
CA ALA A 419 9.26 2.11 -28.25
C ALA A 419 7.96 1.32 -27.98
N ASN A 420 7.93 0.48 -26.94
CA ASN A 420 6.72 -0.22 -26.50
C ASN A 420 5.92 0.54 -25.44
N LEU A 421 6.39 1.70 -24.97
CA LEU A 421 5.72 2.47 -23.93
C LEU A 421 4.59 3.30 -24.55
N ASP A 422 3.42 3.26 -23.93
CA ASP A 422 2.30 4.13 -24.26
C ASP A 422 2.75 5.61 -24.17
N PRO A 423 2.60 6.40 -25.26
CA PRO A 423 3.10 7.77 -25.33
C PRO A 423 2.46 8.70 -24.28
N ASP A 424 1.25 8.40 -23.83
CA ASP A 424 0.58 9.19 -22.79
C ASP A 424 1.19 8.88 -21.41
N ILE A 425 1.50 7.61 -21.12
CA ILE A 425 2.25 7.25 -19.90
C ILE A 425 3.61 7.96 -19.90
N ARG A 426 4.35 7.90 -21.03
CA ARG A 426 5.64 8.59 -21.18
C ARG A 426 5.52 10.07 -20.83
N SER A 427 4.57 10.77 -21.45
CA SER A 427 4.37 12.22 -21.29
C SER A 427 3.96 12.59 -19.87
N LEU A 428 3.05 11.82 -19.26
CA LEU A 428 2.59 12.06 -17.88
C LEU A 428 3.70 11.82 -16.86
N VAL A 429 4.46 10.73 -16.98
CA VAL A 429 5.60 10.45 -16.09
C VAL A 429 6.65 11.55 -16.21
N ALA A 430 7.00 11.96 -17.43
CA ALA A 430 7.92 13.07 -17.66
C ALA A 430 7.42 14.38 -17.05
N SER A 431 6.11 14.66 -17.14
CA SER A 431 5.48 15.83 -16.51
C SER A 431 5.53 15.76 -14.98
N CYS A 432 5.27 14.59 -14.39
CA CYS A 432 5.31 14.43 -12.93
C CYS A 432 6.70 14.74 -12.36
N VAL A 433 7.77 14.33 -13.05
CA VAL A 433 9.17 14.60 -12.65
C VAL A 433 9.77 15.83 -13.34
N ALA A 434 8.94 16.79 -13.76
CA ALA A 434 9.43 18.06 -14.29
C ALA A 434 10.26 18.84 -13.25
N VAL A 435 11.29 19.54 -13.74
CA VAL A 435 12.15 20.42 -12.94
C VAL A 435 11.33 21.59 -12.40
N GLY A 436 10.59 22.26 -13.29
CA GLY A 436 9.63 23.30 -12.92
C GLY A 436 8.48 22.69 -12.12
N ILE A 437 8.10 23.33 -11.01
CA ILE A 437 6.97 22.86 -10.20
C ILE A 437 5.65 23.07 -10.95
N ASP A 438 5.54 24.18 -11.67
CA ASP A 438 4.34 24.54 -12.44
C ASP A 438 4.18 23.70 -13.72
N ASP A 439 5.26 23.07 -14.20
CA ASP A 439 5.21 22.12 -15.32
C ASP A 439 4.60 20.76 -14.92
N ARG A 440 4.55 20.47 -13.61
CA ARG A 440 3.93 19.24 -13.11
C ARG A 440 2.41 19.36 -13.17
N PRO A 441 1.67 18.27 -13.46
CA PRO A 441 0.22 18.30 -13.58
C PRO A 441 -0.44 18.62 -12.24
N ASP A 442 -1.64 19.19 -12.25
CA ASP A 442 -2.49 19.21 -11.06
C ASP A 442 -3.04 17.81 -10.79
N ILE A 443 -3.30 17.50 -9.51
CA ILE A 443 -3.76 16.15 -9.13
C ILE A 443 -5.13 15.84 -9.75
N GLU A 444 -5.97 16.86 -9.92
CA GLU A 444 -7.28 16.71 -10.54
C GLU A 444 -7.19 16.23 -11.98
N ASP A 445 -6.36 16.88 -12.80
CA ASP A 445 -6.14 16.50 -14.19
C ASP A 445 -5.42 15.16 -14.30
N LEU A 446 -4.35 14.97 -13.52
CA LEU A 446 -3.56 13.74 -13.55
C LEU A 446 -4.42 12.52 -13.22
N LEU A 447 -5.21 12.59 -12.14
CA LEU A 447 -6.11 11.51 -11.77
C LEU A 447 -7.15 11.26 -12.86
N GLY A 448 -7.77 12.31 -13.41
CA GLY A 448 -8.78 12.16 -14.46
C GLY A 448 -8.25 11.45 -15.71
N ILE A 449 -7.05 11.82 -16.18
CA ILE A 449 -6.42 11.20 -17.35
C ILE A 449 -6.04 9.74 -17.05
N VAL A 450 -5.38 9.50 -15.91
CA VAL A 450 -4.90 8.16 -15.53
C VAL A 450 -6.07 7.21 -15.28
N GLU A 451 -7.11 7.66 -14.57
CA GLU A 451 -8.32 6.88 -14.29
C GLU A 451 -9.07 6.52 -15.57
N GLN A 452 -9.25 7.49 -16.47
CA GLN A 452 -9.91 7.24 -17.75
C GLN A 452 -9.14 6.18 -18.55
N ASN A 453 -7.83 6.33 -18.70
CA ASN A 453 -7.01 5.40 -19.48
C ASN A 453 -6.92 4.02 -18.84
N ALA A 454 -6.78 3.93 -17.51
CA ALA A 454 -6.78 2.67 -16.79
C ALA A 454 -8.09 1.89 -16.98
N LYS A 455 -9.23 2.58 -17.09
CA LYS A 455 -10.55 1.96 -17.32
C LYS A 455 -10.79 1.62 -18.80
N SER A 456 -10.37 2.47 -19.72
CA SER A 456 -10.76 2.36 -21.14
C SER A 456 -9.77 1.60 -22.01
N LYS A 457 -8.48 1.56 -21.65
CA LYS A 457 -7.45 0.90 -22.47
C LYS A 457 -7.55 -0.62 -22.36
N THR A 458 -7.64 -1.26 -23.51
CA THR A 458 -7.77 -2.70 -23.70
C THR A 458 -6.55 -3.26 -24.42
N ALA A 459 -6.45 -4.59 -24.53
CA ALA A 459 -5.37 -5.21 -25.30
C ALA A 459 -5.38 -4.77 -26.79
N ASN A 460 -6.56 -4.43 -27.33
CA ASN A 460 -6.71 -4.01 -28.72
C ASN A 460 -6.02 -2.67 -29.03
N ASP A 461 -5.95 -1.77 -28.04
CA ASP A 461 -5.27 -0.48 -28.17
C ASP A 461 -3.75 -0.63 -28.39
N TYR A 462 -3.20 -1.81 -28.11
CA TYR A 462 -1.77 -2.10 -28.17
C TYR A 462 -1.40 -3.14 -29.23
N VAL A 463 -2.30 -3.54 -30.14
CA VAL A 463 -2.03 -4.60 -31.14
C VAL A 463 -0.84 -4.27 -32.06
N GLY A 464 -0.58 -2.98 -32.31
CA GLY A 464 0.56 -2.53 -33.11
C GLY A 464 1.91 -2.54 -32.37
N TYR A 465 1.93 -2.85 -31.08
CA TYR A 465 3.13 -2.81 -30.26
C TYR A 465 3.87 -4.15 -30.34
N LYS A 466 5.21 -4.10 -30.27
CA LYS A 466 6.06 -5.31 -30.35
C LYS A 466 5.68 -6.36 -29.31
N TYR A 467 5.29 -5.93 -28.11
CA TYR A 467 4.93 -6.78 -26.99
C TYR A 467 3.41 -6.84 -26.75
N ALA A 468 2.59 -6.70 -27.79
CA ALA A 468 1.13 -6.76 -27.70
C ALA A 468 0.60 -8.02 -26.98
N ASN A 469 1.32 -9.15 -27.10
CA ASN A 469 0.98 -10.40 -26.44
C ASN A 469 0.99 -10.31 -24.90
N LEU A 470 1.72 -9.34 -24.33
CA LEU A 470 1.76 -9.09 -22.89
C LEU A 470 0.53 -8.34 -22.36
N GLU A 471 -0.25 -7.71 -23.24
CA GLU A 471 -1.39 -6.85 -22.87
C GLU A 471 -2.68 -7.64 -22.62
N THR A 472 -2.66 -8.95 -22.84
CA THR A 472 -3.81 -9.84 -22.55
C THR A 472 -4.01 -10.02 -21.04
N ASP A 473 -5.26 -10.19 -20.60
CA ASP A 473 -5.57 -10.40 -19.18
C ASP A 473 -4.83 -11.62 -18.60
N ALA A 474 -4.71 -12.69 -19.38
CA ALA A 474 -3.97 -13.89 -18.98
C ALA A 474 -2.46 -13.63 -18.81
N ALA A 475 -1.86 -12.78 -19.66
CA ALA A 475 -0.45 -12.42 -19.52
C ALA A 475 -0.21 -11.49 -18.33
N ILE A 476 -1.08 -10.50 -18.11
CA ILE A 476 -1.04 -9.60 -16.95
C ILE A 476 -1.18 -10.42 -15.66
N LYS A 477 -2.18 -11.32 -15.58
CA LYS A 477 -2.37 -12.20 -14.42
C LYS A 477 -1.12 -13.04 -14.14
N ARG A 478 -0.52 -13.65 -15.17
CA ARG A 478 0.72 -14.42 -15.02
C ARG A 478 1.85 -13.57 -14.45
N ILE A 479 2.02 -12.33 -14.92
CA ILE A 479 3.03 -11.40 -14.40
C ILE A 479 2.78 -11.10 -12.93
N ILE A 480 1.53 -10.84 -12.54
CA ILE A 480 1.15 -10.57 -11.15
C ILE A 480 1.44 -11.78 -10.28
N ASP A 481 0.93 -12.96 -10.64
CA ASP A 481 1.12 -14.19 -9.86
C ASP A 481 2.61 -14.51 -9.69
N THR A 482 3.41 -14.38 -10.76
CA THR A 482 4.84 -14.80 -10.77
C THR A 482 5.77 -13.78 -10.13
N HIS A 483 5.47 -12.48 -10.25
CA HIS A 483 6.44 -11.44 -9.90
C HIS A 483 5.95 -10.51 -8.78
N MET A 484 4.63 -10.35 -8.62
CA MET A 484 4.05 -9.42 -7.64
C MET A 484 3.51 -10.10 -6.39
N PHE A 485 2.94 -11.31 -6.49
CA PHE A 485 2.40 -12.02 -5.31
C PHE A 485 3.41 -12.94 -4.62
N ASP A 486 4.35 -13.50 -5.37
CA ASP A 486 5.43 -14.34 -4.86
C ASP A 486 6.66 -13.47 -4.48
N ALA A 487 6.40 -12.41 -3.71
CA ALA A 487 7.20 -11.19 -3.67
C ALA A 487 7.98 -10.90 -2.37
#